data_AF-A0A6H9RRB6-F1
#
_entry.id   AF-A0A6H9RRB6-F1
#
_cell.length_a   1.000
_cell.length_b   1.000
_cell.length_c   1.000
_cell.angle_alpha   90.00
_cell.angle_beta   90.00
_cell.angle_gamma   90.00
#
_symmetry.space_group_name_H-M   'P 1'
#
loop_
_entity.id
_entity.type
_entity.pdbx_description
1 polymer ?
#
loop_
_entity_poly.entity_id
_entity_poly.type
_entity_poly.pdbx_seq_one_letter_code
_entity_poly.pdbx_strand_id
1 'polypeptide(L)'
;MRGDNLQARTIGVFALDTATTPFAVELLLSIEQTAQQAGWNVFILNLLSNPPTDQNIDLMLSHRPDGLIFSAMGLRQVSIPERLKSKPLVLANCLADDSHLVSYVPDDEAGQHRAMQHALNQGYRRPLCINLPRKSLAWGLRQQG
;
A
#
# COMPACT_ATOMS: atom_id res chain seq x y z
N MET A 1 -11.99 -5.80 -41.53
CA MET A 1 -11.84 -4.94 -40.34
C MET A 1 -10.79 -5.59 -39.46
N ARG A 2 -9.58 -5.02 -39.39
CA ARG A 2 -8.50 -5.50 -38.52
C ARG A 2 -8.85 -5.09 -37.09
N GLY A 3 -8.91 -6.06 -36.18
CA GLY A 3 -9.10 -5.79 -34.75
C GLY A 3 -7.89 -5.05 -34.20
N ASP A 4 -8.12 -3.88 -33.62
CA ASP A 4 -7.12 -3.19 -32.81
C ASP A 4 -6.72 -4.12 -31.67
N ASN A 5 -5.48 -4.60 -31.73
CA ASN A 5 -4.85 -5.33 -30.66
C ASN A 5 -4.45 -4.32 -29.58
N LEU A 6 -5.44 -3.76 -28.87
CA LEU A 6 -5.22 -2.95 -27.69
C LEU A 6 -4.65 -3.87 -26.61
N GLN A 7 -3.32 -3.92 -26.51
CA GLN A 7 -2.66 -4.52 -25.37
C GLN A 7 -3.20 -3.81 -24.11
N ALA A 8 -3.96 -4.54 -23.30
CA ALA A 8 -4.49 -4.02 -22.05
C ALA A 8 -3.31 -3.56 -21.18
N ARG A 9 -3.37 -2.30 -20.74
CA ARG A 9 -2.32 -1.68 -19.92
C ARG A 9 -2.16 -2.45 -18.62
N THR A 10 -0.96 -2.48 -18.08
CA THR A 10 -0.63 -3.31 -16.90
C THR A 10 -0.14 -2.46 -15.74
N ILE A 11 -0.73 -2.66 -14.57
CA ILE A 11 -0.23 -2.13 -13.29
C ILE A 11 0.63 -3.22 -12.63
N GLY A 12 1.87 -2.88 -12.30
CA GLY A 12 2.74 -3.72 -11.48
C GLY A 12 2.61 -3.37 -10.01
N VAL A 13 2.37 -4.34 -9.14
CA VAL A 13 2.20 -4.13 -7.69
C VAL A 13 3.31 -4.86 -6.94
N PHE A 14 4.17 -4.12 -6.25
CA PHE A 14 5.09 -4.67 -5.27
C PHE A 14 4.40 -4.76 -3.91
N ALA A 15 4.18 -5.98 -3.44
CA ALA A 15 3.38 -6.28 -2.27
C ALA A 15 4.25 -6.74 -1.08
N LEU A 16 4.73 -5.81 -0.26
CA LEU A 16 5.57 -6.10 0.91
C LEU A 16 4.74 -6.62 2.08
N ASP A 17 4.98 -7.88 2.49
CA ASP A 17 4.25 -8.57 3.57
C ASP A 17 2.71 -8.56 3.41
N THR A 18 2.22 -8.24 2.21
CA THR A 18 0.81 -7.92 1.96
C THR A 18 -0.01 -9.18 1.65
N ALA A 19 0.58 -10.21 1.01
CA ALA A 19 -0.12 -11.45 0.71
C ALA A 19 -0.21 -12.46 1.87
N THR A 20 0.49 -12.21 2.99
CA THR A 20 0.59 -13.16 4.12
C THR A 20 -0.23 -12.74 5.33
N THR A 21 -0.97 -11.64 5.22
CA THR A 21 -1.64 -11.00 6.36
C THR A 21 -3.07 -10.61 5.99
N PRO A 22 -4.07 -10.95 6.83
CA PRO A 22 -5.48 -10.93 6.42
C PRO A 22 -6.02 -9.53 6.10
N PHE A 23 -5.42 -8.48 6.65
CA PHE A 23 -5.90 -7.10 6.48
C PHE A 23 -5.45 -6.45 5.16
N ALA A 24 -4.41 -6.97 4.52
CA ALA A 24 -3.83 -6.35 3.33
C ALA A 24 -4.33 -6.98 2.02
N VAL A 25 -5.10 -8.07 2.11
CA VAL A 25 -5.77 -8.72 0.98
C VAL A 25 -6.79 -7.78 0.34
N GLU A 26 -7.58 -7.05 1.15
CA GLU A 26 -8.57 -6.08 0.64
C GLU A 26 -7.94 -4.95 -0.16
N LEU A 27 -6.72 -4.51 0.19
CA LEU A 27 -5.97 -3.52 -0.57
C LEU A 27 -5.65 -4.03 -1.98
N LEU A 28 -5.13 -5.27 -2.09
CA LEU A 28 -4.81 -5.88 -3.37
C LEU A 28 -6.06 -6.16 -4.20
N LEU A 29 -7.14 -6.64 -3.57
CA LEU A 29 -8.43 -6.84 -4.24
C LEU A 29 -8.99 -5.53 -4.78
N SER A 30 -8.90 -4.44 -4.01
CA SER A 30 -9.38 -3.12 -4.45
C SER A 30 -8.59 -2.60 -5.64
N ILE A 31 -7.26 -2.80 -5.65
CA ILE A 31 -6.40 -2.46 -6.80
C ILE A 31 -6.84 -3.28 -8.02
N GLU A 32 -7.00 -4.59 -7.87
CA GLU A 32 -7.39 -5.49 -8.96
C GLU A 32 -8.77 -5.12 -9.52
N GLN A 33 -9.78 -4.95 -8.67
CA GLN A 33 -11.14 -4.60 -9.10
C GLN A 33 -11.17 -3.25 -9.81
N THR A 34 -10.47 -2.24 -9.28
CA THR A 34 -10.42 -0.90 -9.89
C THR A 34 -9.73 -0.95 -11.26
N ALA A 35 -8.61 -1.68 -11.37
CA ALA A 35 -7.90 -1.86 -12.63
C ALA A 35 -8.76 -2.60 -13.66
N GLN A 36 -9.43 -3.69 -13.26
CA GLN A 36 -10.31 -4.45 -14.13
C GLN A 36 -11.48 -3.60 -14.66
N GLN A 37 -12.11 -2.79 -13.80
CA GLN A 37 -13.17 -1.85 -14.21
C GLN A 37 -12.67 -0.82 -15.23
N ALA A 38 -11.39 -0.47 -15.19
CA ALA A 38 -10.76 0.43 -16.15
C ALA A 38 -10.20 -0.28 -17.41
N GLY A 39 -10.29 -1.62 -17.50
CA GLY A 39 -9.72 -2.40 -18.60
C GLY A 39 -8.19 -2.60 -18.52
N TRP A 40 -7.62 -2.55 -17.31
CA TRP A 40 -6.20 -2.76 -17.04
C TRP A 40 -5.96 -4.15 -16.42
N ASN A 41 -4.80 -4.73 -16.71
CA ASN A 41 -4.29 -5.92 -16.05
C ASN A 41 -3.52 -5.53 -14.77
N VAL A 42 -3.44 -6.46 -13.82
CA VAL A 42 -2.62 -6.31 -12.61
C VAL A 42 -1.65 -7.48 -12.49
N PHE A 43 -0.37 -7.17 -12.27
CA PHE A 43 0.66 -8.15 -11.93
C PHE A 43 1.18 -7.88 -10.53
N ILE A 44 0.98 -8.82 -9.60
CA ILE A 44 1.35 -8.67 -8.20
C ILE A 44 2.61 -9.49 -7.93
N LEU A 45 3.64 -8.82 -7.40
CA LEU A 45 4.87 -9.44 -6.93
C LEU A 45 4.99 -9.27 -5.42
N ASN A 46 4.92 -10.39 -4.71
CA ASN A 46 5.09 -10.41 -3.25
C ASN A 46 6.56 -10.21 -2.88
N LEU A 47 6.80 -9.29 -1.96
CA LEU A 47 8.13 -9.01 -1.42
C LEU A 47 8.25 -9.56 0.00
N LEU A 48 9.40 -10.19 0.26
CA LEU A 48 9.80 -10.67 1.59
C LEU A 48 10.78 -9.72 2.28
N SER A 49 11.27 -8.70 1.56
CA SER A 49 12.23 -7.73 2.08
C SER A 49 12.03 -6.36 1.43
N ASN A 50 12.46 -5.33 2.14
CA ASN A 50 12.59 -3.96 1.63
C ASN A 50 14.03 -3.47 1.87
N PRO A 51 14.73 -2.95 0.86
CA PRO A 51 14.29 -2.77 -0.54
C PRO A 51 14.07 -4.11 -1.29
N PRO A 52 13.32 -4.11 -2.42
CA PRO A 52 13.26 -5.28 -3.29
C PRO A 52 14.64 -5.60 -3.88
N THR A 53 14.92 -6.87 -4.10
CA THR A 53 16.16 -7.33 -4.76
C THR A 53 16.16 -6.96 -6.25
N ASP A 54 17.34 -6.95 -6.88
CA ASP A 54 17.44 -6.74 -8.33
C ASP A 54 16.63 -7.78 -9.13
N GLN A 55 16.58 -9.03 -8.66
CA GLN A 55 15.76 -10.07 -9.28
C GLN A 55 14.26 -9.73 -9.24
N ASN A 56 13.77 -9.18 -8.13
CA ASN A 56 12.37 -8.74 -8.02
C ASN A 56 12.09 -7.56 -8.96
N ILE A 57 13.03 -6.62 -9.06
CA ILE A 57 12.93 -5.48 -9.97
C ILE A 57 12.91 -5.96 -11.43
N ASP A 58 13.85 -6.82 -11.80
CA ASP A 58 13.95 -7.37 -13.16
C ASP A 58 12.71 -8.16 -13.56
N LEU A 59 12.20 -8.99 -12.65
CA LEU A 59 10.96 -9.73 -12.85
C LEU A 59 9.79 -8.77 -13.09
N MET A 60 9.60 -7.77 -12.22
CA MET A 60 8.53 -6.77 -12.40
C MET A 60 8.66 -6.04 -13.75
N LEU A 61 9.86 -5.57 -14.09
CA LEU A 61 10.09 -4.81 -15.32
C LEU A 61 9.94 -5.67 -16.57
N SER A 62 10.16 -6.99 -16.49
CA SER A 62 9.93 -7.93 -17.60
C SER A 62 8.47 -8.00 -18.02
N HIS A 63 7.53 -7.76 -17.09
CA HIS A 63 6.10 -7.64 -17.36
C HIS A 63 5.69 -6.30 -17.97
N ARG A 64 6.66 -5.39 -18.22
CA ARG A 64 6.48 -4.07 -18.84
C ARG A 64 5.28 -3.27 -18.28
N PRO A 65 5.22 -3.04 -16.96
CA PRO A 65 4.13 -2.28 -16.37
C PRO A 65 4.13 -0.83 -16.88
N ASP A 66 2.93 -0.31 -17.13
CA ASP A 66 2.66 1.09 -17.49
C ASP A 66 2.68 2.00 -16.25
N GLY A 67 2.38 1.43 -15.08
CA GLY A 67 2.46 2.11 -13.79
C GLY A 67 2.74 1.11 -12.67
N LEU A 68 3.28 1.62 -11.57
CA LEU A 68 3.69 0.84 -10.41
C LEU A 68 2.93 1.29 -9.16
N ILE A 69 2.57 0.32 -8.33
CA ILE A 69 2.14 0.54 -6.95
C ILE A 69 3.11 -0.19 -6.04
N PHE A 70 3.64 0.51 -5.05
CA PHE A 70 4.36 -0.14 -3.96
C PHE A 70 3.47 -0.16 -2.72
N SER A 71 3.14 -1.34 -2.22
CA SER A 71 2.26 -1.50 -1.06
C SER A 71 2.93 -2.20 0.10
N ALA A 72 2.49 -1.89 1.31
CA ALA A 72 2.83 -2.64 2.52
C ALA A 72 1.58 -2.96 3.33
N MET A 73 1.61 -4.05 4.11
CA MET A 73 0.49 -4.39 5.00
C MET A 73 0.29 -3.38 6.13
N GLY A 74 1.35 -2.81 6.68
CA GLY A 74 1.26 -1.85 7.78
C GLY A 74 2.09 -0.62 7.48
N LEU A 75 1.54 0.56 7.84
CA LEU A 75 2.17 1.85 7.65
C LEU A 75 3.62 1.82 8.14
N ARG A 76 4.53 1.93 7.18
CA ARG A 76 5.97 1.87 7.39
C ARG A 76 6.70 2.68 6.32
N GLN A 77 7.96 2.99 6.61
CA GLN A 77 8.86 3.55 5.63
C GLN A 77 9.41 2.45 4.72
N VAL A 78 9.48 2.72 3.42
CA VAL A 78 10.03 1.83 2.39
C VAL A 78 11.15 2.53 1.63
N SER A 79 12.00 1.73 1.01
CA SER A 79 13.13 2.21 0.21
C SER A 79 12.85 1.86 -1.23
N ILE A 80 12.62 2.89 -2.05
CA ILE A 80 12.28 2.73 -3.46
C ILE A 80 13.56 2.80 -4.29
N PRO A 81 13.94 1.73 -5.03
CA PRO A 81 15.08 1.75 -5.92
C PRO A 81 14.92 2.78 -7.05
N GLU A 82 15.99 3.50 -7.37
CA GLU A 82 16.03 4.50 -8.45
C GLU A 82 15.53 3.96 -9.80
N ARG A 83 15.82 2.68 -10.09
CA ARG A 83 15.37 1.99 -11.32
C ARG A 83 13.85 2.05 -11.51
N LEU A 84 13.07 2.09 -10.43
CA LEU A 84 11.61 2.14 -10.47
C LEU A 84 11.07 3.57 -10.66
N LYS A 85 11.84 4.60 -10.29
CA LYS A 85 11.39 6.01 -10.32
C LYS A 85 11.23 6.58 -11.73
N SER A 86 11.75 5.88 -12.74
CA SER A 86 11.53 6.23 -14.15
C SER A 86 10.10 5.94 -14.65
N LYS A 87 9.30 5.21 -13.86
CA LYS A 87 7.90 4.88 -14.16
C LYS A 87 6.95 5.64 -13.23
N PRO A 88 5.70 5.91 -13.66
CA PRO A 88 4.66 6.37 -12.76
C PRO A 88 4.55 5.41 -11.57
N LEU A 89 4.80 5.91 -10.37
CA LEU A 89 4.86 5.11 -9.15
C LEU A 89 4.11 5.82 -8.04
N VAL A 90 3.21 5.09 -7.37
CA VAL A 90 2.52 5.54 -6.16
C VAL A 90 2.73 4.55 -5.02
N LEU A 91 2.61 5.04 -3.80
CA LEU A 91 2.72 4.26 -2.58
C LEU A 91 1.34 4.03 -1.97
N ALA A 92 1.10 2.82 -1.50
CA ALA A 92 -0.15 2.44 -0.84
C ALA A 92 0.16 1.86 0.55
N ASN A 93 -0.30 2.55 1.59
CA ASN A 93 -0.08 2.17 3.00
C ASN A 93 1.41 2.09 3.38
N CYS A 94 2.26 2.89 2.73
CA CYS A 94 3.67 3.04 3.07
C CYS A 94 4.18 4.43 2.65
N LEU A 95 5.30 4.84 3.25
CA LEU A 95 5.92 6.14 3.01
C LEU A 95 7.33 5.93 2.48
N ALA A 96 7.85 6.87 1.69
CA ALA A 96 9.25 6.89 1.28
C ALA A 96 9.87 8.24 1.65
N ASP A 97 11.19 8.27 1.84
CA ASP A 97 11.95 9.51 2.00
C ASP A 97 12.21 10.16 0.63
N ASP A 98 11.12 10.45 -0.08
CA ASP A 98 11.13 11.06 -1.41
C ASP A 98 9.84 11.85 -1.59
N SER A 99 9.94 13.18 -1.55
CA SER A 99 8.80 14.08 -1.64
C SER A 99 8.11 14.09 -3.00
N HIS A 100 8.72 13.50 -4.04
CA HIS A 100 8.11 13.39 -5.36
C HIS A 100 7.16 12.21 -5.48
N LEU A 101 7.20 11.25 -4.54
CA LEU A 101 6.32 10.09 -4.53
C LEU A 101 5.02 10.41 -3.80
N VAL A 102 3.91 10.15 -4.48
CA VAL A 102 2.57 10.28 -3.89
C VAL A 102 2.29 9.03 -3.06
N SER A 103 1.84 9.23 -1.82
CA SER A 103 1.44 8.15 -0.93
C SER A 103 -0.01 8.29 -0.48
N TYR A 104 -0.71 7.16 -0.49
CA TYR A 104 -2.05 7.01 0.04
C TYR A 104 -1.98 6.16 1.30
N VAL A 105 -2.20 6.78 2.47
CA VAL A 105 -2.12 6.15 3.80
C VAL A 105 -3.41 6.37 4.57
N PRO A 106 -3.75 5.51 5.53
CA PRO A 106 -4.87 5.75 6.43
C PRO A 106 -4.62 6.99 7.31
N ASP A 107 -5.68 7.72 7.61
CA ASP A 107 -5.70 8.74 8.66
C ASP A 107 -5.87 8.04 10.02
N ASP A 108 -4.77 7.48 10.52
CA ASP A 108 -4.71 6.71 11.77
C ASP A 108 -5.12 7.54 12.99
N GLU A 109 -4.78 8.83 13.02
CA GLU A 109 -5.13 9.76 14.10
C GLU A 109 -6.64 9.99 14.14
N ALA A 110 -7.24 10.42 13.02
CA ALA A 110 -8.69 10.64 12.99
C ALA A 110 -9.48 9.35 13.20
N GLY A 111 -8.97 8.21 12.70
CA GLY A 111 -9.56 6.90 12.92
C GLY A 111 -9.63 6.54 14.41
N GLN A 112 -8.52 6.70 15.12
CA GLN A 112 -8.47 6.45 16.56
C GLN A 112 -9.35 7.42 17.34
N HIS A 113 -9.28 8.71 17.03
CA HIS A 113 -10.09 9.73 17.69
C HIS A 113 -11.58 9.43 17.58
N ARG A 114 -12.06 9.06 16.38
CA ARG A 114 -13.47 8.68 16.17
C ARG A 114 -13.86 7.46 17.00
N ALA A 115 -13.00 6.44 17.06
CA ALA A 115 -13.26 5.24 17.85
C ALA A 115 -13.35 5.54 19.35
N MET A 116 -12.40 6.33 19.87
CA MET A 116 -12.36 6.70 21.28
C MET A 116 -13.53 7.62 21.65
N GLN A 117 -13.82 8.61 20.81
CA GLN A 117 -14.97 9.50 20.99
C GLN A 117 -16.28 8.71 21.02
N HIS A 118 -16.45 7.72 20.15
CA HIS A 118 -17.62 6.85 20.17
C HIS A 118 -17.77 6.13 21.51
N ALA A 119 -16.70 5.52 22.03
CA ALA A 119 -16.74 4.85 23.32
C ALA A 119 -17.04 5.81 24.48
N LEU A 120 -16.42 6.99 24.52
CA LEU A 120 -16.70 7.99 25.56
C LEU A 120 -18.15 8.47 25.53
N ASN A 121 -18.73 8.64 24.34
CA ASN A 121 -20.13 9.02 24.16
C ASN A 121 -21.10 7.95 24.68
N GLN A 122 -20.70 6.67 24.69
CA GLN A 122 -21.47 5.58 25.29
C GLN A 122 -21.35 5.51 26.82
N GLY A 123 -20.58 6.40 27.45
CA GLY A 123 -20.44 6.47 28.91
C GLY A 123 -19.23 5.75 29.49
N TYR A 124 -18.40 5.09 28.67
CA TYR A 124 -17.13 4.51 29.15
C TYR A 124 -16.16 5.60 29.60
N ARG A 125 -15.39 5.36 30.68
CA ARG A 125 -14.50 6.39 31.28
C ARG A 125 -13.07 5.93 31.57
N ARG A 126 -12.82 4.63 31.58
CA ARG A 126 -11.50 4.05 31.92
C ARG A 126 -11.15 2.92 30.95
N PRO A 127 -10.99 3.21 29.64
CA PRO A 127 -10.63 2.19 28.68
C PRO A 127 -9.22 1.65 28.96
N LEU A 128 -9.05 0.35 28.75
CA LEU A 128 -7.73 -0.25 28.62
C LEU A 128 -7.32 -0.19 27.13
N CYS A 129 -6.21 0.46 26.83
CA CYS A 129 -5.71 0.57 25.46
C CYS A 129 -4.63 -0.50 25.19
N ILE A 130 -4.92 -1.44 24.29
CA ILE A 130 -3.96 -2.44 23.80
C ILE A 130 -3.40 -1.94 22.47
N ASN A 131 -2.14 -1.53 22.47
CA ASN A 131 -1.54 -0.80 21.35
C ASN A 131 -0.59 -1.65 20.50
N LEU A 132 -0.31 -1.16 19.29
CA LEU A 132 0.75 -1.67 18.42
C LEU A 132 2.15 -1.54 19.08
N PRO A 133 3.17 -2.24 18.55
CA PRO A 133 4.56 -1.98 18.96
C PRO A 133 4.94 -0.51 18.72
N ARG A 134 5.61 0.11 19.71
CA ARG A 134 6.01 1.55 19.66
C ARG A 134 6.82 1.96 18.44
N LYS A 135 7.49 1.00 17.80
CA LYS A 135 8.27 1.21 16.57
C LYS A 135 7.42 1.35 15.30
N SER A 136 6.13 1.03 15.35
CA SER A 136 5.22 1.21 14.21
C SER A 136 4.92 2.69 14.03
N LEU A 137 4.95 3.18 12.78
CA LEU A 137 4.62 4.59 12.50
C LEU A 137 3.18 4.93 12.92
N ALA A 138 2.24 4.02 12.69
CA ALA A 138 0.85 4.17 13.08
C ALA A 138 0.66 4.27 14.61
N TRP A 139 1.61 3.75 15.42
CA TRP A 139 1.48 3.80 16.88
C TRP A 139 1.36 5.25 17.37
N GLY A 140 2.25 6.14 16.92
CA GLY A 140 2.27 7.53 17.37
C GLY A 140 0.98 8.27 16.99
N LEU A 141 0.54 8.13 15.74
CA LEU A 141 -0.68 8.73 15.22
C LEU A 141 -1.91 8.27 16.02
N ARG A 142 -2.01 6.97 16.31
CA ARG A 142 -3.08 6.41 17.15
C ARG A 142 -2.95 6.70 18.65
N GLN A 143 -1.89 7.36 19.12
CA GLN A 143 -1.88 7.89 20.50
C GLN A 143 -2.29 9.35 20.56
N GLN A 144 -2.22 10.07 19.44
CA GLN A 144 -2.62 11.47 19.33
C GLN A 144 -4.15 11.60 19.25
N GLY A 145 -4.80 10.69 18.50
CA GLY A 145 -6.26 10.60 18.40
C GLY A 145 -6.90 9.90 19.59
#